data_AF-A0A8X6FQM3-F1
#
_entry.id   AF-A0A8X6FQM3-F1
#
_cell.length_a   1.000
_cell.length_b   1.000
_cell.length_c   1.000
_cell.angle_alpha   90.00
_cell.angle_beta   90.00
_cell.angle_gamma   90.00
#
_symmetry.space_group_name_H-M   'P 1'
#
loop_
_entity.id
_entity.type
_entity.pdbx_description
1 polymer ?
#
loop_
_entity_poly.entity_id
_entity_poly.type
_entity_poly.pdbx_seq_one_letter_code
_entity_poly.pdbx_strand_id
1 'polypeptide(L)'
;MTDRYSRADTGAMLSPEGDDSKIKPFFQSREGKAAPRGSFSDKKNRAIGVFTSGGDSQGMNAAVRAVVRMGMYMGAKVFFIKEGYQGMVDGDKYIVEASWVSVSGIIHKGGTVIGSARCKEFTTRAGRLKAAANLVKHNITDLVVIGGDGSLTGANIFRQEWSSLLDELVETGVITAEKRAECGHLNVVGMVGSIDNDFCGTDMTIGTDSALHRIIESIDAIVTTASSHQRTFILEVMGRHCGYLALVGALASEADFVFIPEWPPERDWPKTLCRKLLQERANGQRLNIILVAEGAQDKDGNPISAEQVKKVIEEGLQQDTRITVLGHVQRGGSPSAFDRILGCRMGAEAVHALLEATPDSEACVVSLDGNQAVRVPLMQCVEKTKAVGAAMDRKSWEEAVKLRGRSFERNLQTYKMLTRLRPPKVVFDELVHGKKGYTLAVMHIGAPCCGMNAAVRSFVRNCLFRGDTVYGIHDGVEGLVEGNIQDMKWSDVTGWVGQGGAFLGTKRTLPDQYMEQVVEQLKKYHIQALLVIGGFE
;
A
#
# COMPACT_ATOMS: atom_id res chain seq x y z
N MET A 1 -15.28 26.09 -0.69
CA MET A 1 -14.50 25.16 -1.53
C MET A 1 -13.93 24.08 -0.62
N THR A 2 -14.72 23.03 -0.41
CA THR A 2 -14.41 21.89 0.47
C THR A 2 -14.09 20.69 -0.41
N ASP A 3 -12.90 20.67 -1.03
CA ASP A 3 -12.34 19.41 -1.49
C ASP A 3 -11.80 18.68 -0.26
N ARG A 4 -12.71 17.97 0.41
CA ARG A 4 -12.38 17.01 1.47
C ARG A 4 -11.45 15.97 0.84
N TYR A 5 -10.33 15.67 1.51
CA TYR A 5 -9.43 14.54 1.28
C TYR A 5 -10.11 13.42 0.47
N SER A 6 -9.87 13.36 -0.84
CA SER A 6 -10.64 12.46 -1.69
C SER A 6 -10.13 11.04 -1.53
N ARG A 7 -11.06 10.16 -1.16
CA ARG A 7 -11.03 8.69 -1.13
C ARG A 7 -10.24 8.07 -2.28
N ALA A 8 -9.86 6.80 -2.13
CA ALA A 8 -9.48 5.97 -3.28
C ALA A 8 -10.57 6.09 -4.37
N ASP A 9 -10.25 5.79 -5.63
CA ASP A 9 -11.29 5.75 -6.68
C ASP A 9 -12.32 4.59 -6.47
N THR A 10 -12.33 3.97 -5.28
CA THR A 10 -13.44 3.18 -4.71
C THR A 10 -14.75 3.96 -4.72
N GLY A 11 -14.73 5.26 -4.45
CA GLY A 11 -15.92 6.11 -4.56
C GLY A 11 -16.57 6.03 -5.95
N ALA A 12 -15.76 6.08 -7.02
CA ALA A 12 -16.22 5.94 -8.39
C ALA A 12 -16.68 4.51 -8.75
N MET A 13 -16.23 3.49 -8.01
CA MET A 13 -16.73 2.10 -8.17
C MET A 13 -18.07 1.88 -7.46
N LEU A 14 -18.27 2.54 -6.31
CA LEU A 14 -19.47 2.40 -5.50
C LEU A 14 -20.60 3.34 -5.96
N SER A 15 -20.23 4.49 -6.51
CA SER A 15 -21.13 5.52 -7.01
C SER A 15 -20.47 6.26 -8.19
N PRO A 16 -20.75 5.86 -9.45
CA PRO A 16 -20.19 6.51 -10.63
C PRO A 16 -20.50 8.01 -10.73
N GLU A 17 -21.59 8.45 -10.08
CA GLU A 17 -22.04 9.86 -10.04
C GLU A 17 -21.59 10.61 -8.77
N GLY A 18 -20.88 9.96 -7.83
CA GLY A 18 -20.39 10.60 -6.59
C GLY A 18 -21.44 10.80 -5.49
N ASP A 19 -22.67 10.30 -5.69
CA ASP A 19 -23.73 10.29 -4.68
C ASP A 19 -23.66 9.02 -3.82
N ASP A 20 -23.14 9.15 -2.58
CA ASP A 20 -23.03 8.07 -1.60
C ASP A 20 -24.40 7.48 -1.20
N SER A 21 -25.51 8.20 -1.41
CA SER A 21 -26.87 7.72 -1.11
C SER A 21 -27.36 6.62 -2.07
N LYS A 22 -26.69 6.46 -3.22
CA LYS A 22 -26.99 5.45 -4.24
C LYS A 22 -26.19 4.16 -4.10
N ILE A 23 -25.27 4.08 -3.12
CA ILE A 23 -24.50 2.85 -2.86
C ILE A 23 -25.48 1.77 -2.39
N LYS A 24 -25.53 0.64 -3.10
CA LYS A 24 -26.40 -0.48 -2.72
C LYS A 24 -26.14 -0.89 -1.26
N PRO A 25 -27.17 -1.19 -0.45
CA PRO A 25 -27.01 -1.50 0.97
C PRO A 25 -25.98 -2.60 1.26
N PHE A 26 -25.85 -3.60 0.39
CA PHE A 26 -24.87 -4.68 0.52
C PHE A 26 -23.41 -4.20 0.53
N PHE A 27 -23.09 -3.09 -0.14
CA PHE A 27 -21.73 -2.54 -0.19
C PHE A 27 -21.41 -1.59 0.96
N GLN A 28 -22.39 -1.27 1.79
CA GLN A 28 -22.15 -0.44 2.97
C GLN A 28 -21.44 -1.25 4.05
N SER A 29 -20.34 -0.70 4.55
CA SER A 29 -19.55 -1.32 5.60
C SER A 29 -20.29 -1.37 6.95
N ARG A 30 -19.98 -2.40 7.73
CA ARG A 30 -20.38 -2.52 9.13
C ARG A 30 -19.28 -2.10 10.11
N GLU A 31 -18.14 -1.65 9.62
CA GLU A 31 -17.08 -1.15 10.49
C GLU A 31 -17.58 -0.09 11.47
N GLY A 32 -17.19 -0.23 12.75
CA GLY A 32 -17.61 0.66 13.83
C GLY A 32 -19.03 0.43 14.35
N LYS A 33 -19.83 -0.47 13.75
CA LYS A 33 -21.18 -0.81 14.23
C LYS A 33 -21.12 -2.03 15.16
N ALA A 34 -21.85 -1.98 16.26
CA ALA A 34 -21.96 -3.11 17.18
C ALA A 34 -22.79 -4.24 16.54
N ALA A 35 -22.30 -5.48 16.65
CA ALA A 35 -23.02 -6.67 16.22
C ALA A 35 -23.26 -7.59 17.44
N PRO A 36 -24.52 -7.88 17.80
CA PRO A 36 -24.81 -8.77 18.91
C PRO A 36 -24.25 -10.18 18.69
N ARG A 37 -23.81 -10.84 19.76
CA ARG A 37 -23.31 -12.21 19.68
C ARG A 37 -24.40 -13.13 19.14
N GLY A 38 -24.07 -13.96 18.16
CA GLY A 38 -25.04 -14.86 17.55
C GLY A 38 -26.13 -14.16 16.74
N SER A 39 -25.91 -12.94 16.23
CA SER A 39 -26.87 -12.22 15.37
C SER A 39 -27.40 -13.03 14.18
N PHE A 40 -26.69 -14.09 13.78
CA PHE A 40 -27.05 -14.97 12.67
C PHE A 40 -27.25 -16.43 13.10
N SER A 41 -27.47 -16.69 14.40
CA SER A 41 -27.69 -18.05 14.94
C SER A 41 -28.96 -18.72 14.40
N ASP A 42 -29.95 -17.92 13.97
CA ASP A 42 -31.20 -18.39 13.36
C ASP A 42 -30.97 -19.04 11.98
N LYS A 43 -29.88 -18.71 11.29
CA LYS A 43 -29.41 -19.40 10.07
C LYS A 43 -28.59 -20.64 10.47
N LYS A 44 -29.25 -21.62 11.10
CA LYS A 44 -28.63 -22.87 11.56
C LYS A 44 -27.79 -23.51 10.43
N ASN A 45 -26.56 -23.91 10.77
CA ASN A 45 -25.59 -24.65 9.94
C ASN A 45 -24.82 -23.88 8.85
N ARG A 46 -24.68 -22.55 8.92
CA ARG A 46 -23.72 -21.86 8.03
C ARG A 46 -22.27 -22.25 8.33
N ALA A 47 -21.55 -22.65 7.29
CA ALA A 47 -20.14 -23.00 7.32
C ALA A 47 -19.34 -22.10 6.39
N ILE A 48 -18.35 -21.41 6.96
CA ILE A 48 -17.44 -20.51 6.26
C ILE A 48 -16.12 -21.24 6.03
N GLY A 49 -15.67 -21.33 4.78
CA GLY A 49 -14.31 -21.75 4.45
C GLY A 49 -13.40 -20.53 4.29
N VAL A 50 -12.25 -20.52 4.97
CA VAL A 50 -11.22 -19.50 4.80
C VAL A 50 -9.93 -20.11 4.28
N PHE A 51 -9.33 -19.49 3.27
CA PHE A 51 -8.04 -19.91 2.74
C PHE A 51 -7.18 -18.76 2.26
N THR A 52 -5.88 -19.02 2.26
CA THR A 52 -4.87 -18.14 1.67
C THR A 52 -4.37 -18.75 0.37
N SER A 53 -4.25 -17.93 -0.67
CA SER A 53 -3.78 -18.36 -1.99
C SER A 53 -2.88 -17.31 -2.64
N GLY A 54 -1.96 -17.76 -3.48
CA GLY A 54 -0.98 -16.90 -4.15
C GLY A 54 0.30 -16.73 -3.34
N GLY A 55 1.07 -15.69 -3.64
CA GLY A 55 2.25 -15.36 -2.84
C GLY A 55 1.82 -14.85 -1.47
N ASP A 56 2.48 -15.31 -0.41
CA ASP A 56 2.17 -14.89 0.95
C ASP A 56 2.53 -13.43 1.20
N SER A 57 1.87 -12.85 2.20
CA SER A 57 2.10 -11.49 2.67
C SER A 57 1.87 -11.40 4.18
N GLN A 58 2.62 -10.52 4.83
CA GLN A 58 2.54 -10.33 6.26
C GLN A 58 1.19 -9.70 6.62
N GLY A 59 0.45 -10.33 7.53
CA GLY A 59 -0.89 -9.89 7.92
C GLY A 59 -2.01 -10.85 7.48
N MET A 60 -1.72 -11.79 6.58
CA MET A 60 -2.66 -12.88 6.24
C MET A 60 -3.13 -13.65 7.49
N ASN A 61 -2.23 -13.92 8.44
CA ASN A 61 -2.61 -14.55 9.71
C ASN A 61 -3.56 -13.70 10.57
N ALA A 62 -3.44 -12.38 10.53
CA ALA A 62 -4.36 -11.47 11.22
C ALA A 62 -5.76 -11.53 10.59
N ALA A 63 -5.82 -11.57 9.26
CA ALA A 63 -7.06 -11.77 8.50
C ALA A 63 -7.72 -13.12 8.80
N VAL A 64 -6.99 -14.23 8.67
CA VAL A 64 -7.49 -15.59 9.01
C VAL A 64 -8.02 -15.63 10.44
N ARG A 65 -7.27 -15.08 11.39
CA ARG A 65 -7.70 -15.00 12.80
C ARG A 65 -9.02 -14.24 12.96
N ALA A 66 -9.16 -13.10 12.29
CA ALA A 66 -10.36 -12.29 12.40
C ALA A 66 -11.57 -13.00 11.78
N VAL A 67 -11.43 -13.64 10.62
CA VAL A 67 -12.49 -14.43 9.98
C VAL A 67 -12.96 -15.55 10.91
N VAL A 68 -12.04 -16.33 11.49
CA VAL A 68 -12.40 -17.42 12.43
C VAL A 68 -13.11 -16.88 13.65
N ARG A 69 -12.54 -15.89 14.33
CA ARG A 69 -13.14 -15.37 15.58
C ARG A 69 -14.48 -14.69 15.32
N MET A 70 -14.59 -13.92 14.25
CA MET A 70 -15.82 -13.22 13.91
C MET A 70 -16.91 -14.19 13.44
N GLY A 71 -16.57 -15.17 12.61
CA GLY A 71 -17.51 -16.21 12.18
C GLY A 71 -18.09 -16.98 13.37
N MET A 72 -17.23 -17.44 14.28
CA MET A 72 -17.67 -18.11 15.51
C MET A 72 -18.49 -17.21 16.43
N TYR A 73 -18.09 -15.93 16.58
CA TYR A 73 -18.83 -14.95 17.37
C TYR A 73 -20.24 -14.69 16.82
N MET A 74 -20.39 -14.73 15.49
CA MET A 74 -21.67 -14.62 14.79
C MET A 74 -22.49 -15.92 14.77
N GLY A 75 -21.93 -17.04 15.22
CA GLY A 75 -22.60 -18.36 15.31
C GLY A 75 -22.37 -19.29 14.12
N ALA A 76 -21.48 -18.95 13.19
CA ALA A 76 -21.10 -19.82 12.06
C ALA A 76 -20.01 -20.81 12.46
N LYS A 77 -19.99 -21.98 11.79
CA LYS A 77 -18.81 -22.85 11.79
C LYS A 77 -17.79 -22.30 10.81
N VAL A 78 -16.51 -22.38 11.16
CA VAL A 78 -15.43 -21.88 10.28
C VAL A 78 -14.45 -23.01 10.03
N PHE A 79 -14.04 -23.19 8.78
CA PHE A 79 -13.10 -24.20 8.34
C PHE A 79 -11.88 -23.53 7.73
N PHE A 80 -10.69 -23.99 8.11
CA PHE A 80 -9.49 -23.74 7.34
C PHE A 80 -9.49 -24.63 6.11
N ILE A 81 -9.19 -24.06 4.95
CA ILE A 81 -8.79 -24.84 3.78
C ILE A 81 -7.30 -24.56 3.58
N LYS A 82 -6.50 -25.55 3.93
CA LYS A 82 -5.03 -25.47 3.95
C LYS A 82 -4.47 -25.51 2.53
N GLU A 83 -3.28 -24.95 2.33
CA GLU A 83 -2.58 -24.93 1.03
C GLU A 83 -3.40 -24.30 -0.12
N GLY A 84 -4.31 -23.39 0.22
CA GLY A 84 -5.14 -22.65 -0.73
C GLY A 84 -6.02 -23.55 -1.60
N TYR A 85 -6.07 -23.27 -2.91
CA TYR A 85 -6.85 -24.06 -3.86
C TYR A 85 -6.39 -25.52 -3.94
N GLN A 86 -5.12 -25.82 -3.66
CA GLN A 86 -4.63 -27.20 -3.72
C GLN A 86 -5.31 -28.04 -2.64
N GLY A 87 -5.34 -27.58 -1.39
CA GLY A 87 -6.03 -28.33 -0.35
C GLY A 87 -7.56 -28.32 -0.50
N MET A 88 -8.12 -27.34 -1.22
CA MET A 88 -9.54 -27.38 -1.60
C MET A 88 -9.84 -28.54 -2.56
N VAL A 89 -8.97 -28.76 -3.56
CA VAL A 89 -9.07 -29.87 -4.52
C VAL A 89 -8.76 -31.21 -3.86
N ASP A 90 -7.71 -31.26 -3.02
CA ASP A 90 -7.29 -32.49 -2.33
C ASP A 90 -8.32 -32.93 -1.27
N GLY A 91 -8.99 -31.98 -0.62
CA GLY A 91 -10.05 -32.25 0.37
C GLY A 91 -9.57 -32.81 1.71
N ASP A 92 -10.50 -33.45 2.43
CA ASP A 92 -10.29 -34.23 3.66
C ASP A 92 -9.37 -33.55 4.69
N LYS A 93 -8.12 -34.03 4.81
CA LYS A 93 -7.13 -33.56 5.80
C LYS A 93 -6.77 -32.07 5.67
N TYR A 94 -7.06 -31.45 4.53
CA TYR A 94 -6.80 -30.04 4.28
C TYR A 94 -8.00 -29.14 4.62
N ILE A 95 -9.20 -29.69 4.79
CA ILE A 95 -10.39 -28.93 5.23
C ILE A 95 -10.65 -29.25 6.70
N VAL A 96 -10.24 -28.33 7.58
CA VAL A 96 -10.21 -28.57 9.03
C VAL A 96 -11.07 -27.55 9.75
N GLU A 97 -12.02 -28.01 10.57
CA GLU A 97 -12.82 -27.11 11.41
C GLU A 97 -11.91 -26.33 12.38
N ALA A 98 -12.04 -25.01 12.36
CA ALA A 98 -11.30 -24.11 13.21
C ALA A 98 -11.94 -24.01 14.60
N SER A 99 -11.12 -23.75 15.61
CA SER A 99 -11.57 -23.44 16.96
C SER A 99 -11.07 -22.07 17.38
N TRP A 100 -11.62 -21.54 18.48
CA TRP A 100 -11.15 -20.25 19.01
C TRP A 100 -9.65 -20.29 19.35
N VAL A 101 -9.17 -21.46 19.79
CA VAL A 101 -7.77 -21.69 20.18
C VAL A 101 -6.87 -21.85 18.96
N SER A 102 -7.37 -22.40 17.83
CA SER A 102 -6.54 -22.66 16.64
C SER A 102 -5.98 -21.39 15.98
N VAL A 103 -6.57 -20.22 16.26
CA VAL A 103 -6.07 -18.91 15.80
C VAL A 103 -5.47 -18.04 16.91
N SER A 104 -5.14 -18.64 18.06
CA SER A 104 -4.42 -17.94 19.12
C SER A 104 -2.93 -17.85 18.81
N GLY A 105 -2.32 -16.70 19.11
CA GLY A 105 -0.88 -16.49 18.92
C GLY A 105 -0.41 -16.43 17.46
N ILE A 106 -1.31 -16.27 16.47
CA ILE A 106 -0.91 -16.18 15.05
C ILE A 106 -0.85 -14.74 14.51
N ILE A 107 -1.43 -13.76 15.22
CA ILE A 107 -1.56 -12.38 14.74
C ILE A 107 -0.21 -11.69 14.42
N HIS A 108 0.85 -12.07 15.11
CA HIS A 108 2.19 -11.50 14.95
C HIS A 108 3.10 -12.34 14.04
N LYS A 109 2.58 -13.45 13.46
CA LYS A 109 3.37 -14.32 12.59
C LYS A 109 3.32 -13.82 11.15
N GLY A 110 4.46 -13.80 10.48
CA GLY A 110 4.56 -13.60 9.03
C GLY A 110 3.97 -14.77 8.23
N GLY A 111 3.86 -14.59 6.91
CA GLY A 111 3.29 -15.58 6.00
C GLY A 111 1.87 -16.00 6.35
N THR A 112 1.57 -17.29 6.13
CA THR A 112 0.26 -17.89 6.45
C THR A 112 0.43 -19.23 7.18
N VAL A 113 -0.23 -19.40 8.34
CA VAL A 113 -0.20 -20.64 9.13
C VAL A 113 -1.04 -21.77 8.53
N ILE A 114 -1.88 -21.45 7.54
CA ILE A 114 -2.68 -22.44 6.81
C ILE A 114 -2.07 -22.79 5.45
N GLY A 115 -0.90 -22.24 5.11
CA GLY A 115 -0.21 -22.53 3.86
C GLY A 115 -0.84 -21.86 2.64
N SER A 116 -0.07 -21.82 1.56
CA SER A 116 -0.53 -21.30 0.26
C SER A 116 0.21 -22.04 -0.84
N ALA A 117 -0.53 -22.73 -1.71
CA ALA A 117 0.03 -23.42 -2.85
C ALA A 117 -0.59 -22.93 -4.16
N ARG A 118 0.23 -22.89 -5.21
CA ARG A 118 -0.26 -22.76 -6.59
C ARG A 118 -0.93 -24.07 -6.99
N CYS A 119 -2.16 -24.00 -7.47
CA CYS A 119 -2.92 -25.19 -7.89
C CYS A 119 -3.20 -25.14 -9.39
N LYS A 120 -2.47 -25.96 -10.17
CA LYS A 120 -2.75 -26.11 -11.61
C LYS A 120 -4.06 -26.84 -11.86
N GLU A 121 -4.42 -27.80 -11.01
CA GLU A 121 -5.63 -28.60 -11.20
C GLU A 121 -6.90 -27.74 -11.14
N PHE A 122 -6.94 -26.73 -10.27
CA PHE A 122 -8.06 -25.81 -10.12
C PHE A 122 -8.29 -24.90 -11.35
N THR A 123 -7.32 -24.77 -12.25
CA THR A 123 -7.55 -24.05 -13.52
C THR A 123 -8.41 -24.85 -14.49
N THR A 124 -8.56 -26.16 -14.25
CA THR A 124 -9.43 -27.05 -15.02
C THR A 124 -10.80 -27.23 -14.36
N ARG A 125 -11.85 -27.46 -15.16
CA ARG A 125 -13.19 -27.75 -14.64
C ARG A 125 -13.21 -28.99 -13.75
N ALA A 126 -12.45 -30.04 -14.11
CA ALA A 126 -12.34 -31.26 -13.32
C ALA A 126 -11.79 -31.01 -11.90
N GLY A 127 -10.77 -30.15 -11.76
CA GLY A 127 -10.27 -29.75 -10.45
C GLY A 127 -11.30 -28.95 -9.65
N ARG A 128 -12.01 -28.03 -10.30
CA ARG A 128 -13.11 -27.29 -9.66
C ARG A 128 -14.26 -28.20 -9.23
N LEU A 129 -14.59 -29.23 -10.02
CA LEU A 129 -15.60 -30.23 -9.67
C LEU A 129 -15.23 -30.98 -8.39
N LYS A 130 -13.96 -31.42 -8.26
CA LYS A 130 -13.44 -32.04 -7.02
C LYS A 130 -13.52 -31.09 -5.84
N ALA A 131 -13.09 -29.84 -6.02
CA ALA A 131 -13.15 -28.82 -4.98
C ALA A 131 -14.59 -28.57 -4.51
N ALA A 132 -15.55 -28.46 -5.44
CA ALA A 132 -16.96 -28.29 -5.12
C ALA A 132 -17.50 -29.48 -4.30
N ALA A 133 -17.18 -30.71 -4.72
CA ALA A 133 -17.57 -31.91 -3.97
C ALA A 133 -17.04 -31.88 -2.53
N ASN A 134 -15.77 -31.47 -2.33
CA ASN A 134 -15.17 -31.39 -1.00
C ASN A 134 -15.80 -30.31 -0.12
N LEU A 135 -16.15 -29.15 -0.68
CA LEU A 135 -16.84 -28.09 0.08
C LEU A 135 -18.25 -28.53 0.49
N VAL A 136 -19.00 -29.18 -0.41
CA VAL A 136 -20.37 -29.66 -0.15
C VAL A 136 -20.39 -30.73 0.95
N LYS A 137 -19.38 -31.62 1.04
CA LYS A 137 -19.25 -32.59 2.14
C LYS A 137 -19.28 -31.92 3.52
N HIS A 138 -18.75 -30.70 3.63
CA HIS A 138 -18.72 -29.92 4.88
C HIS A 138 -19.81 -28.83 4.97
N ASN A 139 -20.74 -28.79 4.01
CA ASN A 139 -21.77 -27.74 3.84
C ASN A 139 -21.18 -26.33 3.71
N ILE A 140 -19.95 -26.20 3.21
CA ILE A 140 -19.30 -24.90 3.03
C ILE A 140 -19.87 -24.22 1.78
N THR A 141 -20.60 -23.13 2.00
CA THR A 141 -21.22 -22.30 0.96
C THR A 141 -20.81 -20.84 1.04
N ASP A 142 -20.04 -20.48 2.07
CA ASP A 142 -19.50 -19.14 2.27
C ASP A 142 -17.97 -19.25 2.23
N LEU A 143 -17.31 -18.56 1.29
CA LEU A 143 -15.85 -18.57 1.14
C LEU A 143 -15.25 -17.20 1.36
N VAL A 144 -14.23 -17.15 2.24
CA VAL A 144 -13.29 -16.02 2.33
C VAL A 144 -11.99 -16.39 1.64
N VAL A 145 -11.64 -15.64 0.60
CA VAL A 145 -10.40 -15.81 -0.17
C VAL A 145 -9.43 -14.70 0.19
N ILE A 146 -8.28 -15.05 0.77
CA ILE A 146 -7.22 -14.09 1.08
C ILE A 146 -6.07 -14.31 0.08
N GLY A 147 -5.86 -13.38 -0.84
CA GLY A 147 -4.83 -13.55 -1.86
C GLY A 147 -4.70 -12.37 -2.81
N GLY A 148 -3.91 -12.55 -3.87
CA GLY A 148 -3.76 -11.54 -4.92
C GLY A 148 -4.81 -11.64 -6.04
N ASP A 149 -4.64 -10.84 -7.09
CA ASP A 149 -5.54 -10.76 -8.25
C ASP A 149 -5.89 -12.13 -8.86
N GLY A 150 -4.89 -12.96 -9.14
CA GLY A 150 -5.11 -14.28 -9.73
C GLY A 150 -5.98 -15.21 -8.85
N SER A 151 -5.81 -15.14 -7.53
CA SER A 151 -6.59 -15.93 -6.59
C SER A 151 -8.05 -15.48 -6.54
N LEU A 152 -8.28 -14.16 -6.57
CA LEU A 152 -9.61 -13.57 -6.57
C LEU A 152 -10.34 -13.79 -7.90
N THR A 153 -9.63 -13.72 -9.03
CA THR A 153 -10.16 -14.08 -10.35
C THR A 153 -10.63 -15.53 -10.38
N GLY A 154 -9.82 -16.47 -9.87
CA GLY A 154 -10.19 -17.88 -9.77
C GLY A 154 -11.43 -18.12 -8.90
N ALA A 155 -11.58 -17.36 -7.82
CA ALA A 155 -12.73 -17.47 -6.92
C ALA A 155 -14.02 -17.03 -7.62
N ASN A 156 -13.98 -15.97 -8.44
CA ASN A 156 -15.15 -15.53 -9.19
C ASN A 156 -15.57 -16.55 -10.25
N ILE A 157 -14.61 -17.12 -11.00
CA ILE A 157 -14.91 -18.18 -11.98
C ILE A 157 -15.58 -19.37 -11.28
N PHE A 158 -15.04 -19.79 -10.15
CA PHE A 158 -15.58 -20.89 -9.37
C PHE A 158 -17.02 -20.62 -8.90
N ARG A 159 -17.31 -19.39 -8.46
CA ARG A 159 -18.67 -18.95 -8.09
C ARG A 159 -19.64 -19.00 -9.27
N GLN A 160 -19.22 -18.53 -10.45
CA GLN A 160 -20.05 -18.52 -11.65
C GLN A 160 -20.37 -19.94 -12.14
N GLU A 161 -19.40 -20.85 -12.05
CA GLU A 161 -19.58 -22.24 -12.46
C GLU A 161 -20.31 -23.11 -11.41
N TRP A 162 -20.45 -22.62 -10.17
CA TRP A 162 -20.91 -23.38 -9.00
C TRP A 162 -22.16 -24.22 -9.27
N SER A 163 -23.25 -23.61 -9.75
CA SER A 163 -24.50 -24.33 -9.99
C SER A 163 -24.32 -25.48 -10.99
N SER A 164 -23.61 -25.23 -12.09
CA SER A 164 -23.34 -26.26 -13.11
C SER A 164 -22.44 -27.38 -12.60
N LEU A 165 -21.50 -27.08 -11.69
CA LEU A 165 -20.65 -28.09 -11.06
C LEU A 165 -21.48 -28.98 -10.14
N LEU A 166 -22.41 -28.40 -9.38
CA LEU A 166 -23.26 -29.19 -8.50
C LEU A 166 -24.26 -30.06 -9.26
N ASP A 167 -24.79 -29.58 -10.39
CA ASP A 167 -25.68 -30.39 -11.25
C ASP A 167 -24.92 -31.62 -11.78
N GLU A 168 -23.69 -31.45 -12.25
CA GLU A 168 -22.79 -32.53 -12.69
C GLU A 168 -22.45 -33.52 -11.54
N LEU A 169 -22.26 -33.02 -10.31
CA LEU A 169 -22.02 -33.87 -9.13
C LEU A 169 -23.25 -34.71 -8.74
N VAL A 170 -24.47 -34.23 -9.00
CA VAL A 170 -25.71 -35.01 -8.80
C VAL A 170 -25.84 -36.07 -9.88
N GLU A 171 -25.61 -35.72 -11.15
CA GLU A 171 -25.68 -36.66 -12.29
C GLU A 171 -24.68 -37.81 -12.13
N THR A 172 -23.48 -37.52 -11.62
CA THR A 172 -22.44 -38.52 -11.35
C THR A 172 -22.64 -39.29 -10.04
N GLY A 173 -23.67 -38.96 -9.25
CA GLY A 173 -24.00 -39.63 -7.99
C GLY A 173 -23.02 -39.33 -6.84
N VAL A 174 -22.17 -38.30 -6.97
CA VAL A 174 -21.20 -37.92 -5.93
C VAL A 174 -21.89 -37.20 -4.76
N ILE A 175 -22.92 -36.40 -5.06
CA ILE A 175 -23.76 -35.72 -4.05
C ILE A 175 -25.24 -36.01 -4.29
N THR A 176 -26.05 -35.90 -3.25
CA THR A 176 -27.50 -36.10 -3.36
C THR A 176 -28.22 -34.82 -3.80
N ALA A 177 -29.45 -34.96 -4.30
CA ALA A 177 -30.29 -33.83 -4.69
C ALA A 177 -30.60 -32.89 -3.49
N GLU A 178 -30.70 -33.44 -2.28
CA GLU A 178 -30.88 -32.64 -1.06
C GLU A 178 -29.64 -31.77 -0.80
N LYS A 179 -28.43 -32.33 -0.92
CA LYS A 179 -27.19 -31.55 -0.76
C LYS A 179 -27.01 -30.49 -1.83
N ARG A 180 -27.42 -30.77 -3.05
CA ARG A 180 -27.49 -29.78 -4.13
C ARG A 180 -28.43 -28.62 -3.79
N ALA A 181 -29.57 -28.88 -3.15
CA ALA A 181 -30.51 -27.85 -2.74
C ALA A 181 -29.97 -27.02 -1.57
N GLU A 182 -29.42 -27.68 -0.54
CA GLU A 182 -28.83 -27.02 0.63
C GLU A 182 -27.62 -26.13 0.26
N CYS A 183 -26.80 -26.58 -0.69
CA CYS A 183 -25.58 -25.89 -1.12
C CYS A 183 -25.74 -25.12 -2.43
N GLY A 184 -26.96 -24.81 -2.86
CA GLY A 184 -27.24 -24.32 -4.22
C GLY A 184 -26.60 -22.98 -4.60
N HIS A 185 -26.07 -22.23 -3.64
CA HIS A 185 -25.42 -20.94 -3.87
C HIS A 185 -24.08 -20.84 -3.12
N LEU A 186 -23.09 -20.25 -3.79
CA LEU A 186 -21.77 -19.97 -3.22
C LEU A 186 -21.57 -18.47 -3.03
N ASN A 187 -21.44 -18.04 -1.78
CA ASN A 187 -21.04 -16.67 -1.47
C ASN A 187 -19.51 -16.60 -1.43
N VAL A 188 -18.94 -15.59 -2.09
CA VAL A 188 -17.50 -15.36 -2.13
C VAL A 188 -17.20 -13.93 -1.71
N VAL A 189 -16.32 -13.80 -0.73
CA VAL A 189 -15.75 -12.51 -0.34
C VAL A 189 -14.24 -12.58 -0.42
N GLY A 190 -13.66 -11.64 -1.16
CA GLY A 190 -12.22 -11.50 -1.32
C GLY A 190 -11.59 -10.55 -0.31
N MET A 191 -10.34 -10.82 0.03
CA MET A 191 -9.44 -9.90 0.73
C MET A 191 -8.10 -9.90 0.02
N VAL A 192 -7.53 -8.72 -0.20
CA VAL A 192 -6.29 -8.61 -0.97
C VAL A 192 -5.07 -8.76 -0.06
N GLY A 193 -4.46 -9.93 -0.10
CA GLY A 193 -3.18 -10.22 0.54
C GLY A 193 -2.05 -10.18 -0.48
N SER A 194 -1.40 -9.04 -0.61
CA SER A 194 -0.33 -8.78 -1.57
C SER A 194 0.62 -7.73 -0.99
N ILE A 195 1.93 -7.87 -1.23
CA ILE A 195 2.89 -6.83 -0.88
C ILE A 195 2.94 -5.73 -1.95
N ASP A 196 2.54 -6.05 -3.17
CA ASP A 196 2.81 -5.25 -4.37
C ASP A 196 1.89 -4.01 -4.48
N ASN A 197 0.80 -3.96 -3.71
CA ASN A 197 -0.27 -2.97 -3.82
C ASN A 197 -0.79 -2.83 -5.27
N ASP A 198 -0.95 -3.96 -5.94
CA ASP A 198 -1.23 -4.07 -7.38
C ASP A 198 -2.73 -4.19 -7.71
N PHE A 199 -3.58 -4.35 -6.70
CA PHE A 199 -5.02 -4.53 -6.87
C PHE A 199 -5.77 -3.19 -6.87
N CYS A 200 -6.47 -2.90 -7.96
CA CYS A 200 -7.23 -1.65 -8.09
C CYS A 200 -8.51 -1.69 -7.24
N GLY A 201 -8.83 -0.57 -6.59
CA GLY A 201 -10.01 -0.45 -5.72
C GLY A 201 -9.73 -0.73 -4.25
N THR A 202 -8.47 -0.65 -3.82
CA THR A 202 -8.07 -0.50 -2.42
C THR A 202 -6.94 0.51 -2.31
N ASP A 203 -6.93 1.29 -1.23
CA ASP A 203 -5.82 2.21 -0.92
C ASP A 203 -4.54 1.44 -0.58
N MET A 204 -4.70 0.33 0.14
CA MET A 204 -3.61 -0.51 0.63
C MET A 204 -4.02 -1.98 0.60
N THR A 205 -3.09 -2.84 0.21
CA THR A 205 -3.21 -4.30 0.35
C THR A 205 -2.54 -4.81 1.62
N ILE A 206 -3.03 -5.93 2.17
CA ILE A 206 -2.45 -6.53 3.37
C ILE A 206 -1.04 -7.03 3.04
N GLY A 207 -0.05 -6.44 3.71
CA GLY A 207 1.38 -6.79 3.63
C GLY A 207 2.26 -5.73 2.98
N THR A 208 1.69 -4.73 2.31
CA THR A 208 2.48 -3.68 1.66
C THR A 208 3.28 -2.86 2.65
N ASP A 209 2.68 -2.46 3.78
CA ASP A 209 3.38 -1.68 4.80
C ASP A 209 4.49 -2.50 5.47
N SER A 210 4.25 -3.78 5.73
CA SER A 210 5.26 -4.70 6.26
C SER A 210 6.43 -4.90 5.28
N ALA A 211 6.15 -5.07 3.99
CA ALA A 211 7.19 -5.17 2.96
C ALA A 211 7.99 -3.88 2.86
N LEU A 212 7.34 -2.71 2.94
CA LEU A 212 8.01 -1.43 2.99
C LEU A 212 8.94 -1.31 4.21
N HIS A 213 8.52 -1.78 5.39
CA HIS A 213 9.42 -1.84 6.55
C HIS A 213 10.68 -2.67 6.26
N ARG A 214 10.55 -3.82 5.57
CA ARG A 214 11.71 -4.65 5.20
C ARG A 214 12.64 -3.92 4.20
N ILE A 215 12.07 -3.18 3.24
CA ILE A 215 12.82 -2.39 2.28
C ILE A 215 13.61 -1.29 3.01
N ILE A 216 12.95 -0.52 3.86
CA ILE A 216 13.58 0.59 4.60
C ILE A 216 14.63 0.10 5.58
N GLU A 217 14.36 -0.96 6.35
CA GLU A 217 15.37 -1.58 7.23
C GLU A 217 16.62 -2.02 6.46
N SER A 218 16.43 -2.58 5.26
CA SER A 218 17.55 -2.99 4.40
C SER A 218 18.34 -1.79 3.87
N ILE A 219 17.64 -0.72 3.46
CA ILE A 219 18.28 0.51 2.99
C ILE A 219 19.07 1.16 4.13
N ASP A 220 18.46 1.34 5.31
CA ASP A 220 19.10 1.97 6.46
C ASP A 220 20.35 1.19 6.92
N ALA A 221 20.30 -0.15 6.87
CA ALA A 221 21.47 -0.99 7.13
C ALA A 221 22.60 -0.75 6.10
N ILE A 222 22.26 -0.52 4.82
CA ILE A 222 23.22 -0.28 3.74
C ILE A 222 23.80 1.14 3.78
N VAL A 223 23.01 2.15 4.16
CA VAL A 223 23.40 3.57 4.18
C VAL A 223 24.71 3.79 4.92
N THR A 224 24.91 3.12 6.06
CA THR A 224 26.11 3.27 6.90
C THR A 224 27.41 2.84 6.18
N THR A 225 27.37 1.69 5.49
CA THR A 225 28.52 1.20 4.71
C THR A 225 28.69 1.97 3.40
N ALA A 226 27.59 2.40 2.77
CA ALA A 226 27.61 3.19 1.55
C ALA A 226 28.27 4.56 1.75
N SER A 227 27.93 5.25 2.84
CA SER A 227 28.50 6.56 3.20
C SER A 227 30.01 6.49 3.50
N SER A 228 30.46 5.39 4.12
CA SER A 228 31.84 5.18 4.51
C SER A 228 32.78 5.07 3.30
N HIS A 229 32.35 4.33 2.26
CA HIS A 229 33.16 4.06 1.08
C HIS A 229 32.82 4.92 -0.13
N GLN A 230 31.93 5.89 0.02
CA GLN A 230 31.45 6.70 -1.09
C GLN A 230 30.91 5.85 -2.25
N ARG A 231 29.97 4.94 -1.97
CA ARG A 231 29.44 3.98 -2.96
C ARG A 231 28.07 4.37 -3.50
N THR A 232 27.77 3.84 -4.67
CA THR A 232 26.42 3.84 -5.26
C THR A 232 25.80 2.46 -5.06
N PHE A 233 24.60 2.41 -4.48
CA PHE A 233 23.86 1.19 -4.26
C PHE A 233 22.60 1.16 -5.10
N ILE A 234 22.42 0.06 -5.82
CA ILE A 234 21.22 -0.27 -6.58
C ILE A 234 20.47 -1.36 -5.81
N LEU A 235 19.26 -1.05 -5.37
CA LEU A 235 18.40 -1.99 -4.67
C LEU A 235 17.29 -2.44 -5.60
N GLU A 236 17.27 -3.75 -5.90
CA GLU A 236 16.17 -4.36 -6.64
C GLU A 236 15.07 -4.79 -5.66
N VAL A 237 13.87 -4.23 -5.86
CA VAL A 237 12.71 -4.43 -4.98
C VAL A 237 11.58 -5.13 -5.72
N MET A 238 10.79 -5.90 -4.95
CA MET A 238 9.65 -6.62 -5.46
C MET A 238 8.56 -5.67 -5.96
N GLY A 239 7.71 -6.19 -6.83
CA GLY A 239 6.56 -5.46 -7.34
C GLY A 239 5.94 -6.08 -8.58
N ARG A 240 6.59 -7.09 -9.20
CA ARG A 240 6.20 -7.71 -10.47
C ARG A 240 5.93 -6.70 -11.58
N HIS A 241 4.69 -6.21 -11.71
CA HIS A 241 4.27 -5.22 -12.71
C HIS A 241 3.74 -3.93 -12.06
N CYS A 242 4.01 -3.72 -10.78
CA CYS A 242 3.61 -2.58 -9.98
C CYS A 242 4.83 -1.90 -9.37
N GLY A 243 4.95 -0.59 -9.56
CA GLY A 243 6.04 0.23 -9.03
C GLY A 243 5.83 0.75 -7.61
N TYR A 244 4.72 0.41 -6.94
CA TYR A 244 4.33 1.05 -5.67
C TYR A 244 5.39 0.92 -4.58
N LEU A 245 5.91 -0.28 -4.35
CA LEU A 245 6.96 -0.52 -3.34
C LEU A 245 8.23 0.27 -3.64
N ALA A 246 8.67 0.30 -4.91
CA ALA A 246 9.83 1.07 -5.33
C ALA A 246 9.62 2.58 -5.16
N LEU A 247 8.46 3.09 -5.57
CA LEU A 247 8.13 4.51 -5.48
C LEU A 247 8.04 4.99 -4.03
N VAL A 248 7.32 4.26 -3.18
CA VAL A 248 7.15 4.64 -1.76
C VAL A 248 8.45 4.40 -0.99
N GLY A 249 9.17 3.31 -1.29
CA GLY A 249 10.52 3.09 -0.76
C GLY A 249 11.46 4.24 -1.10
N ALA A 250 11.46 4.69 -2.35
CA ALA A 250 12.29 5.79 -2.80
C ALA A 250 11.94 7.13 -2.15
N LEU A 251 10.64 7.39 -1.89
CA LEU A 251 10.19 8.56 -1.12
C LEU A 251 10.68 8.51 0.33
N ALA A 252 10.51 7.36 0.98
CA ALA A 252 10.84 7.16 2.39
C ALA A 252 12.36 7.08 2.65
N SER A 253 13.16 6.71 1.64
CA SER A 253 14.63 6.61 1.76
C SER A 253 15.40 7.76 1.10
N GLU A 254 14.72 8.78 0.57
CA GLU A 254 15.32 9.83 -0.26
C GLU A 254 16.16 9.33 -1.45
N ALA A 255 15.72 8.26 -2.12
CA ALA A 255 16.51 7.68 -3.20
C ALA A 255 16.75 8.66 -4.35
N ASP A 256 18.00 8.71 -4.81
CA ASP A 256 18.47 9.59 -5.89
C ASP A 256 17.77 9.27 -7.21
N PHE A 257 17.42 8.01 -7.46
CA PHE A 257 16.69 7.62 -8.66
C PHE A 257 15.79 6.41 -8.40
N VAL A 258 14.66 6.33 -9.10
CA VAL A 258 13.75 5.18 -9.05
C VAL A 258 13.37 4.77 -10.46
N PHE A 259 13.34 3.47 -10.72
CA PHE A 259 12.83 2.89 -11.96
C PHE A 259 11.56 2.10 -11.65
N ILE A 260 10.44 2.51 -12.25
CA ILE A 260 9.12 1.88 -12.08
C ILE A 260 8.43 1.66 -13.44
N PRO A 261 7.63 0.59 -13.59
CA PRO A 261 6.96 0.29 -14.85
C PRO A 261 5.93 1.34 -15.30
N GLU A 262 5.25 2.01 -14.36
CA GLU A 262 4.19 2.98 -14.67
C GLU A 262 4.75 4.34 -15.14
N TRP A 263 6.00 4.64 -14.80
CA TRP A 263 6.69 5.86 -15.20
C TRP A 263 8.09 5.51 -15.72
N PRO A 264 8.17 4.90 -16.92
CA PRO A 264 9.46 4.55 -17.51
C PRO A 264 10.27 5.81 -17.79
N PRO A 265 11.61 5.74 -17.68
CA PRO A 265 12.45 6.90 -17.84
C PRO A 265 12.55 7.32 -19.33
N GLU A 266 13.03 8.54 -19.59
CA GLU A 266 13.26 9.02 -20.95
C GLU A 266 14.33 8.19 -21.69
N ARG A 267 14.34 8.22 -23.02
CA ARG A 267 15.30 7.42 -23.82
C ARG A 267 16.77 7.72 -23.50
N ASP A 268 17.07 8.92 -23.05
CA ASP A 268 18.40 9.36 -22.62
C ASP A 268 18.67 9.14 -21.12
N TRP A 269 17.90 8.28 -20.46
CA TRP A 269 18.03 7.99 -19.03
C TRP A 269 19.45 7.66 -18.59
N PRO A 270 20.33 6.98 -19.37
CA PRO A 270 21.69 6.73 -18.91
C PRO A 270 22.47 8.03 -18.67
N LYS A 271 22.33 9.00 -19.58
CA LYS A 271 22.96 10.32 -19.46
C LYS A 271 22.31 11.13 -18.33
N THR A 272 20.99 11.08 -18.22
CA THR A 272 20.26 11.79 -17.17
C THR A 272 20.60 11.27 -15.78
N LEU A 273 20.72 9.95 -15.61
CA LEU A 273 21.17 9.30 -14.39
C LEU A 273 22.59 9.75 -14.03
N CYS A 274 23.55 9.57 -14.95
CA CYS A 274 24.94 9.94 -14.70
C CYS A 274 25.11 11.42 -14.32
N ARG A 275 24.41 12.30 -15.03
CA ARG A 275 24.39 13.74 -14.72
C ARG A 275 23.84 14.01 -13.33
N LYS A 276 22.74 13.35 -12.93
CA LYS A 276 22.13 13.54 -11.61
C LYS A 276 23.10 13.11 -10.50
N LEU A 277 23.68 11.91 -10.61
CA LEU A 277 24.60 11.38 -9.61
C LEU A 277 25.87 12.25 -9.46
N LEU A 278 26.43 12.76 -10.56
CA LEU A 278 27.56 13.70 -10.51
C LEU A 278 27.21 15.00 -9.77
N GLN A 279 26.00 15.51 -9.98
CA GLN A 279 25.54 16.73 -9.31
C GLN A 279 25.30 16.50 -7.81
N GLU A 280 24.73 15.35 -7.43
CA GLU A 280 24.59 14.97 -6.01
C GLU A 280 25.95 14.91 -5.32
N ARG A 281 26.94 14.25 -5.96
CA ARG A 281 28.33 14.20 -5.49
C ARG A 281 28.95 15.58 -5.32
N ALA A 282 28.77 16.45 -6.32
CA ALA A 282 29.30 17.82 -6.27
C ALA A 282 28.67 18.64 -5.14
N ASN A 283 27.45 18.32 -4.72
CA ASN A 283 26.77 18.95 -3.58
C ASN A 283 27.15 18.32 -2.22
N GLY A 284 28.17 17.45 -2.19
CA GLY A 284 28.69 16.85 -0.96
C GLY A 284 28.00 15.55 -0.55
N GLN A 285 27.06 15.03 -1.34
CA GLN A 285 26.42 13.76 -1.05
C GLN A 285 27.43 12.62 -1.14
N ARG A 286 27.55 11.84 -0.06
CA ARG A 286 28.56 10.80 0.06
C ARG A 286 28.14 9.46 -0.53
N LEU A 287 26.85 9.20 -0.66
CA LEU A 287 26.31 7.94 -1.16
C LEU A 287 25.19 8.19 -2.16
N ASN A 288 24.94 7.24 -3.05
CA ASN A 288 23.77 7.29 -3.92
C ASN A 288 22.96 6.01 -3.79
N ILE A 289 21.64 6.13 -3.70
CA ILE A 289 20.67 5.04 -3.60
C ILE A 289 19.76 5.09 -4.82
N ILE A 290 19.67 3.97 -5.51
CA ILE A 290 18.80 3.79 -6.67
C ILE A 290 17.89 2.60 -6.40
N LEU A 291 16.57 2.79 -6.51
CA LEU A 291 15.62 1.69 -6.43
C LEU A 291 15.20 1.27 -7.84
N VAL A 292 15.20 -0.04 -8.08
CA VAL A 292 14.76 -0.65 -9.33
C VAL A 292 13.66 -1.64 -9.01
N ALA A 293 12.43 -1.38 -9.48
CA ALA A 293 11.37 -2.38 -9.39
C ALA A 293 11.68 -3.59 -10.29
N GLU A 294 11.30 -4.80 -9.87
CA GLU A 294 11.39 -6.02 -10.71
C GLU A 294 10.83 -5.83 -12.13
N GLY A 295 9.75 -5.07 -12.25
CA GLY A 295 9.07 -4.76 -13.51
C GLY A 295 9.57 -3.52 -14.23
N ALA A 296 10.71 -2.93 -13.83
CA ALA A 296 11.22 -1.72 -14.47
C ALA A 296 11.43 -1.92 -15.97
N GLN A 297 11.02 -0.94 -16.76
CA GLN A 297 11.11 -0.97 -18.22
C GLN A 297 11.35 0.43 -18.80
N ASP A 298 11.83 0.49 -20.03
CA ASP A 298 11.93 1.72 -20.80
C ASP A 298 10.62 2.05 -21.55
N LYS A 299 10.57 3.20 -22.23
CA LYS A 299 9.39 3.63 -23.01
C LYS A 299 9.08 2.73 -24.21
N ASP A 300 10.04 1.92 -24.64
CA ASP A 300 9.87 1.01 -25.76
C ASP A 300 9.36 -0.36 -25.31
N GLY A 301 9.34 -0.63 -24.00
CA GLY A 301 8.87 -1.86 -23.35
C GLY A 301 10.00 -2.83 -23.02
N ASN A 302 11.26 -2.42 -23.16
CA ASN A 302 12.40 -3.28 -22.84
C ASN A 302 12.65 -3.27 -21.32
N PRO A 303 12.89 -4.43 -20.69
CA PRO A 303 13.22 -4.49 -19.27
C PRO A 303 14.50 -3.70 -18.95
N ILE A 304 14.48 -2.96 -17.84
CA ILE A 304 15.66 -2.30 -17.26
C ILE A 304 16.10 -3.09 -16.04
N SER A 305 17.23 -3.78 -16.14
CA SER A 305 17.77 -4.57 -15.03
C SER A 305 18.72 -3.77 -14.13
N ALA A 306 18.87 -4.20 -12.88
CA ALA A 306 19.85 -3.61 -11.96
C ALA A 306 21.29 -3.68 -12.52
N GLU A 307 21.65 -4.75 -13.24
CA GLU A 307 22.97 -4.89 -13.89
C GLU A 307 23.17 -3.87 -15.03
N GLN A 308 22.11 -3.58 -15.80
CA GLN A 308 22.17 -2.53 -16.83
C GLN A 308 22.40 -1.15 -16.20
N VAL A 309 21.71 -0.83 -15.11
CA VAL A 309 21.88 0.42 -14.37
C VAL A 309 23.30 0.52 -13.82
N LYS A 310 23.82 -0.56 -13.23
CA LYS A 310 25.20 -0.62 -12.73
C LYS A 310 26.22 -0.35 -13.83
N LYS A 311 26.10 -1.05 -14.97
CA LYS A 311 26.99 -0.88 -16.12
C LYS A 311 27.04 0.58 -16.59
N VAL A 312 25.88 1.23 -16.69
CA VAL A 312 25.78 2.65 -17.06
C VAL A 312 26.56 3.55 -16.09
N ILE A 313 26.49 3.28 -14.79
CA ILE A 313 27.17 4.08 -13.77
C ILE A 313 28.68 3.82 -13.78
N GLU A 314 29.10 2.57 -13.90
CA GLU A 314 30.52 2.20 -13.93
C GLU A 314 31.22 2.73 -15.20
N GLU A 315 30.60 2.57 -16.37
CA GLU A 315 31.15 3.08 -17.64
C GLU A 315 31.09 4.61 -17.73
N GLY A 316 30.00 5.22 -17.23
CA GLY A 316 29.77 6.65 -17.34
C GLY A 316 30.48 7.49 -16.29
N LEU A 317 30.62 6.98 -15.06
CA LEU A 317 31.10 7.74 -13.89
C LEU A 317 32.30 7.10 -13.17
N GLN A 318 32.64 5.85 -13.47
CA GLN A 318 33.71 5.09 -12.76
C GLN A 318 33.50 5.03 -11.23
N GLN A 319 32.24 5.01 -10.77
CA GLN A 319 31.90 4.90 -9.35
C GLN A 319 31.79 3.43 -8.91
N ASP A 320 32.31 3.10 -7.72
CA ASP A 320 32.13 1.77 -7.10
C ASP A 320 30.64 1.54 -6.82
N THR A 321 30.05 0.62 -7.59
CA THR A 321 28.60 0.41 -7.63
C THR A 321 28.26 -1.02 -7.22
N ARG A 322 27.29 -1.17 -6.31
CA ARG A 322 26.87 -2.47 -5.77
C ARG A 322 25.39 -2.69 -5.99
N ILE A 323 25.03 -3.92 -6.33
CA ILE A 323 23.63 -4.34 -6.46
C ILE A 323 23.27 -5.17 -5.23
N THR A 324 22.10 -4.90 -4.68
CA THR A 324 21.47 -5.73 -3.64
C THR A 324 20.07 -6.09 -4.12
N VAL A 325 19.87 -7.38 -4.43
CA VAL A 325 18.55 -7.92 -4.71
C VAL A 325 17.93 -8.35 -3.39
N LEU A 326 16.94 -7.60 -2.90
CA LEU A 326 16.33 -7.89 -1.58
C LEU A 326 15.56 -9.21 -1.59
N GLY A 327 14.93 -9.53 -2.73
CA GLY A 327 14.19 -10.78 -2.93
C GLY A 327 13.14 -11.02 -1.83
N HIS A 328 13.08 -12.26 -1.33
CA HIS A 328 12.02 -12.73 -0.45
C HIS A 328 12.08 -12.19 0.99
N VAL A 329 13.13 -11.46 1.37
CA VAL A 329 13.16 -10.75 2.67
C VAL A 329 11.95 -9.81 2.78
N GLN A 330 11.48 -9.26 1.67
CA GLN A 330 10.32 -8.38 1.56
C GLN A 330 8.98 -9.06 1.92
N ARG A 331 8.87 -10.40 1.79
CA ARG A 331 7.69 -11.18 2.20
C ARG A 331 7.80 -11.75 3.62
N GLY A 332 9.03 -11.79 4.16
CA GLY A 332 9.34 -12.34 5.46
C GLY A 332 9.16 -11.35 6.62
N GLY A 333 9.45 -11.81 7.83
CA GLY A 333 9.36 -11.00 9.05
C GLY A 333 7.95 -10.97 9.65
N SER A 334 7.81 -10.24 10.77
CA SER A 334 6.51 -10.05 11.44
C SER A 334 5.70 -8.97 10.75
N PRO A 335 4.36 -9.07 10.69
CA PRO A 335 3.53 -7.98 10.19
C PRO A 335 3.68 -6.73 11.03
N SER A 336 3.68 -5.57 10.38
CA SER A 336 3.63 -4.25 11.00
C SER A 336 2.33 -4.06 11.79
N ALA A 337 2.28 -3.02 12.63
CA ALA A 337 1.04 -2.69 13.33
C ALA A 337 -0.10 -2.39 12.36
N PHE A 338 0.20 -1.70 11.26
CA PHE A 338 -0.77 -1.37 10.21
C PHE A 338 -1.38 -2.64 9.61
N ASP A 339 -0.55 -3.57 9.12
CA ASP A 339 -1.07 -4.80 8.48
C ASP A 339 -1.79 -5.74 9.44
N ARG A 340 -1.41 -5.76 10.73
CA ARG A 340 -2.16 -6.49 11.77
C ARG A 340 -3.56 -5.93 11.93
N ILE A 341 -3.68 -4.60 12.04
CA ILE A 341 -4.94 -3.91 12.24
C ILE A 341 -5.80 -4.03 10.97
N LEU A 342 -5.20 -3.78 9.80
CA LEU A 342 -5.85 -3.90 8.50
C LEU A 342 -6.43 -5.29 8.28
N GLY A 343 -5.62 -6.34 8.43
CA GLY A 343 -6.07 -7.71 8.32
C GLY A 343 -7.19 -8.05 9.30
N CYS A 344 -7.12 -7.56 10.54
CA CYS A 344 -8.19 -7.78 11.52
C CYS A 344 -9.51 -7.12 11.11
N ARG A 345 -9.46 -5.85 10.68
CA ARG A 345 -10.64 -5.08 10.28
C ARG A 345 -11.31 -5.70 9.06
N MET A 346 -10.51 -5.99 8.02
CA MET A 346 -11.01 -6.58 6.79
C MET A 346 -11.56 -8.00 7.01
N GLY A 347 -10.91 -8.81 7.85
CA GLY A 347 -11.39 -10.17 8.15
C GLY A 347 -12.72 -10.20 8.89
N ALA A 348 -12.95 -9.23 9.79
CA ALA A 348 -14.25 -9.09 10.45
C ALA A 348 -15.34 -8.62 9.47
N GLU A 349 -15.03 -7.63 8.63
CA GLU A 349 -15.96 -7.13 7.61
C GLU A 349 -16.27 -8.20 6.54
N ALA A 350 -15.33 -9.07 6.20
CA ALA A 350 -15.56 -10.17 5.27
C ALA A 350 -16.62 -11.15 5.77
N VAL A 351 -16.61 -11.44 7.08
CA VAL A 351 -17.65 -12.28 7.72
C VAL A 351 -19.01 -11.58 7.68
N HIS A 352 -19.06 -10.27 7.96
CA HIS A 352 -20.30 -9.51 7.82
C HIS A 352 -20.85 -9.56 6.40
N ALA A 353 -19.99 -9.32 5.40
CA ALA A 353 -20.37 -9.39 4.00
C ALA A 353 -20.94 -10.76 3.61
N LEU A 354 -20.31 -11.86 4.05
CA LEU A 354 -20.83 -13.21 3.80
C LEU A 354 -22.19 -13.46 4.45
N LEU A 355 -22.38 -13.05 5.71
CA LEU A 355 -23.62 -13.31 6.46
C LEU A 355 -24.81 -12.48 5.97
N GLU A 356 -24.53 -11.30 5.41
CA GLU A 356 -25.50 -10.42 4.76
C GLU A 356 -25.73 -10.76 3.28
N ALA A 357 -24.86 -11.56 2.65
CA ALA A 357 -25.01 -11.96 1.27
C ALA A 357 -26.29 -12.78 1.04
N THR A 358 -26.92 -12.49 -0.09
CA THR A 358 -28.09 -13.16 -0.64
C THR A 358 -27.71 -13.81 -1.98
N PRO A 359 -28.53 -14.71 -2.54
CA PRO A 359 -28.23 -15.31 -3.85
C PRO A 359 -28.04 -14.31 -5.00
N ASP A 360 -28.64 -13.12 -4.88
CA ASP A 360 -28.53 -12.03 -5.86
C ASP A 360 -27.33 -11.09 -5.57
N SER A 361 -26.64 -11.28 -4.44
CA SER A 361 -25.46 -10.51 -4.09
C SER A 361 -24.30 -10.87 -5.03
N GLU A 362 -23.68 -9.85 -5.62
CA GLU A 362 -22.45 -10.04 -6.37
C GLU A 362 -21.26 -10.28 -5.43
N ALA A 363 -20.25 -11.00 -5.92
CA ALA A 363 -19.02 -11.21 -5.16
C ALA A 363 -18.34 -9.86 -4.92
N CYS A 364 -17.87 -9.65 -3.69
CA CYS A 364 -17.20 -8.41 -3.31
C CYS A 364 -15.79 -8.67 -2.78
N VAL A 365 -14.97 -7.63 -2.79
CA VAL A 365 -13.68 -7.56 -2.10
C VAL A 365 -13.81 -6.59 -0.95
N VAL A 366 -13.32 -6.98 0.22
CA VAL A 366 -13.15 -6.06 1.34
C VAL A 366 -11.85 -5.29 1.13
N SER A 367 -11.99 -3.97 1.15
CA SER A 367 -10.99 -3.00 0.72
C SER A 367 -10.81 -1.91 1.79
N LEU A 368 -9.72 -1.16 1.72
CA LEU A 368 -9.50 0.05 2.52
C LEU A 368 -9.74 1.28 1.65
N ASP A 369 -10.56 2.19 2.13
CA ASP A 369 -10.79 3.50 1.51
C ASP A 369 -10.87 4.58 2.59
N GLY A 370 -9.97 5.57 2.55
CA GLY A 370 -10.02 6.69 3.47
C GLY A 370 -9.91 6.25 4.93
N ASN A 371 -9.11 5.21 5.19
CA ASN A 371 -8.97 4.54 6.48
C ASN A 371 -10.28 3.90 7.00
N GLN A 372 -11.21 3.54 6.13
CA GLN A 372 -12.40 2.74 6.46
C GLN A 372 -12.44 1.47 5.60
N ALA A 373 -12.85 0.35 6.18
CA ALA A 373 -13.12 -0.87 5.46
C ALA A 373 -14.38 -0.66 4.61
N VAL A 374 -14.32 -0.99 3.32
CA VAL A 374 -15.44 -0.89 2.38
C VAL A 374 -15.55 -2.20 1.59
N ARG A 375 -16.72 -2.46 1.01
CA ARG A 375 -16.93 -3.61 0.12
C ARG A 375 -17.04 -3.09 -1.30
N VAL A 376 -16.26 -3.63 -2.22
CA VAL A 376 -16.27 -3.22 -3.63
C VAL A 376 -16.58 -4.41 -4.54
N PRO A 377 -17.25 -4.23 -5.69
CA PRO A 377 -17.52 -5.32 -6.63
C PRO A 377 -16.24 -5.97 -7.12
N LEU A 378 -16.10 -7.28 -6.92
CA LEU A 378 -14.87 -8.01 -7.23
C LEU A 378 -14.46 -7.88 -8.70
N MET A 379 -15.41 -8.04 -9.62
CA MET A 379 -15.10 -8.04 -11.05
C MET A 379 -14.67 -6.68 -11.58
N GLN A 380 -15.25 -5.59 -11.06
CA GLN A 380 -14.82 -4.25 -11.45
C GLN A 380 -13.37 -3.97 -11.02
N CYS A 381 -12.97 -4.46 -9.84
CA CYS A 381 -11.59 -4.35 -9.38
C CYS A 381 -10.61 -5.15 -10.26
N VAL A 382 -10.97 -6.39 -10.63
CA VAL A 382 -10.16 -7.25 -11.50
C VAL A 382 -10.01 -6.63 -12.90
N GLU A 383 -11.10 -6.11 -13.48
CA GLU A 383 -11.09 -5.45 -14.78
C GLU A 383 -10.20 -4.22 -14.79
N LYS A 384 -10.31 -3.35 -13.77
CA LYS A 384 -9.44 -2.17 -13.62
C LYS A 384 -7.98 -2.56 -13.44
N THR A 385 -7.70 -3.61 -12.68
CA THR A 385 -6.33 -4.12 -12.49
C THR A 385 -5.71 -4.57 -13.81
N LYS A 386 -6.46 -5.30 -14.64
CA LYS A 386 -6.03 -5.70 -15.99
C LYS A 386 -5.87 -4.51 -16.94
N ALA A 387 -6.72 -3.49 -16.80
CA ALA A 387 -6.63 -2.28 -17.61
C ALA A 387 -5.30 -1.53 -17.41
N VAL A 388 -4.69 -1.58 -16.22
CA VAL A 388 -3.36 -0.99 -15.99
C VAL A 388 -2.30 -1.68 -16.84
N GLY A 389 -2.28 -3.01 -16.85
CA GLY A 389 -1.37 -3.79 -17.70
C GLY A 389 -1.56 -3.45 -19.17
N ALA A 390 -2.81 -3.45 -19.65
CA ALA A 390 -3.13 -3.09 -21.02
C ALA A 390 -2.73 -1.65 -21.38
N ALA A 391 -2.84 -0.69 -20.45
CA ALA A 391 -2.39 0.68 -20.65
C ALA A 391 -0.85 0.75 -20.80
N MET A 392 -0.10 0.01 -19.99
CA MET A 392 1.36 -0.10 -20.11
C MET A 392 1.78 -0.76 -21.43
N ASP A 393 1.11 -1.83 -21.84
CA ASP A 393 1.39 -2.51 -23.12
C ASP A 393 1.16 -1.59 -24.33
N ARG A 394 0.12 -0.73 -24.25
CA ARG A 394 -0.17 0.33 -25.23
C ARG A 394 0.71 1.58 -25.06
N LYS A 395 1.70 1.56 -24.15
CA LYS A 395 2.60 2.69 -23.86
C LYS A 395 1.87 3.96 -23.41
N SER A 396 0.67 3.80 -22.85
CA SER A 396 -0.18 4.87 -22.31
C SER A 396 0.13 5.10 -20.83
N TRP A 397 1.33 5.61 -20.55
CA TRP A 397 1.89 5.71 -19.19
C TRP A 397 1.07 6.58 -18.25
N GLU A 398 0.55 7.71 -18.72
CA GLU A 398 -0.32 8.59 -17.92
C GLU A 398 -1.64 7.91 -17.53
N GLU A 399 -2.20 7.09 -18.44
CA GLU A 399 -3.38 6.28 -18.15
C GLU A 399 -3.06 5.22 -17.10
N ALA A 400 -1.92 4.53 -17.22
CA ALA A 400 -1.49 3.54 -16.23
C ALA A 400 -1.33 4.13 -14.82
N VAL A 401 -0.71 5.31 -14.71
CA VAL A 401 -0.57 6.04 -13.43
C VAL A 401 -1.93 6.42 -12.86
N LYS A 402 -2.85 6.94 -13.69
CA LYS A 402 -4.22 7.30 -13.25
C LYS A 402 -5.01 6.07 -12.79
N LEU A 403 -4.90 4.95 -13.50
CA LEU A 403 -5.59 3.71 -13.16
C LEU A 403 -5.09 3.08 -11.84
N ARG A 404 -3.82 3.27 -11.47
CA ARG A 404 -3.31 2.91 -10.14
C ARG A 404 -3.97 3.71 -9.01
N GLY A 405 -4.50 4.88 -9.32
CA GLY A 405 -5.25 5.73 -8.41
C GLY A 405 -4.47 6.95 -7.92
N ARG A 406 -5.21 7.87 -7.31
CA ARG A 406 -4.73 9.20 -6.90
C ARG A 406 -3.58 9.15 -5.90
N SER A 407 -3.57 8.16 -5.00
CA SER A 407 -2.49 7.98 -4.02
C SER A 407 -1.15 7.69 -4.72
N PHE A 408 -1.14 6.80 -5.70
CA PHE A 408 0.03 6.49 -6.53
C PHE A 408 0.50 7.72 -7.30
N GLU A 409 -0.42 8.41 -7.99
CA GLU A 409 -0.11 9.62 -8.76
C GLU A 409 0.49 10.71 -7.86
N ARG A 410 -0.09 10.94 -6.67
CA ARG A 410 0.40 11.92 -5.70
C ARG A 410 1.79 11.57 -5.18
N ASN A 411 2.04 10.29 -4.87
CA ASN A 411 3.37 9.82 -4.48
C ASN A 411 4.38 10.09 -5.60
N LEU A 412 4.03 9.79 -6.85
CA LEU A 412 4.90 10.01 -8.00
C LEU A 412 5.22 11.50 -8.22
N GLN A 413 4.21 12.36 -8.13
CA GLN A 413 4.40 13.81 -8.25
C GLN A 413 5.28 14.36 -7.11
N THR A 414 5.03 13.91 -5.89
CA THR A 414 5.83 14.28 -4.71
C THR A 414 7.28 13.85 -4.89
N TYR A 415 7.52 12.63 -5.38
CA TYR A 415 8.86 12.11 -5.66
C TYR A 415 9.58 12.96 -6.72
N LYS A 416 8.92 13.24 -7.85
CA LYS A 416 9.46 14.06 -8.96
C LYS A 416 9.87 15.46 -8.53
N MET A 417 9.18 16.02 -7.54
CA MET A 417 9.45 17.35 -7.00
C MET A 417 10.58 17.32 -5.98
N LEU A 418 10.51 16.42 -4.99
CA LEU A 418 11.43 16.40 -3.86
C LEU A 418 12.83 15.87 -4.22
N THR A 419 12.97 15.05 -5.27
CA THR A 419 14.26 14.49 -5.69
C THR A 419 15.03 15.35 -6.68
N ARG A 420 14.57 16.59 -6.95
CA ARG A 420 15.34 17.53 -7.75
C ARG A 420 16.56 18.01 -6.96
N LEU A 421 17.63 18.30 -7.68
CA LEU A 421 18.87 18.83 -7.10
C LEU A 421 18.79 20.33 -6.78
N ARG A 422 17.95 21.04 -7.54
CA ARG A 422 17.78 22.49 -7.48
C ARG A 422 16.32 22.82 -7.80
N PRO A 423 15.81 23.98 -7.34
CA PRO A 423 14.52 24.49 -7.78
C PRO A 423 14.49 24.66 -9.32
N PRO A 424 13.31 24.57 -9.97
CA PRO A 424 13.20 24.67 -11.43
C PRO A 424 13.64 26.05 -11.93
N LYS A 425 14.40 26.08 -13.03
CA LYS A 425 14.80 27.34 -13.70
C LYS A 425 13.59 28.16 -14.17
N VAL A 426 12.52 27.51 -14.64
CA VAL A 426 11.31 28.17 -15.17
C VAL A 426 10.58 29.00 -14.11
N VAL A 427 10.60 28.58 -12.84
CA VAL A 427 9.99 29.38 -11.76
C VAL A 427 10.83 30.63 -11.49
N PHE A 428 12.16 30.53 -11.56
CA PHE A 428 13.04 31.69 -11.52
C PHE A 428 12.83 32.64 -12.70
N ASP A 429 12.62 32.12 -13.91
CA ASP A 429 12.42 32.91 -15.13
C ASP A 429 10.99 33.52 -15.23
N GLU A 430 9.96 32.87 -14.70
CA GLU A 430 8.58 33.40 -14.61
C GLU A 430 8.38 34.36 -13.42
N LEU A 431 9.14 34.21 -12.33
CA LEU A 431 9.21 35.22 -11.24
C LEU A 431 9.86 36.54 -11.71
N VAL A 432 10.55 36.55 -12.86
CA VAL A 432 10.94 37.79 -13.56
C VAL A 432 9.72 38.58 -14.07
N HIS A 433 8.51 38.01 -14.08
CA HIS A 433 7.25 38.74 -14.37
C HIS A 433 6.67 39.49 -13.15
N GLY A 434 7.50 39.83 -12.15
CA GLY A 434 7.19 40.89 -11.18
C GLY A 434 6.34 40.50 -9.97
N LYS A 435 6.10 39.20 -9.71
CA LYS A 435 5.53 38.75 -8.42
C LYS A 435 6.66 38.36 -7.47
N LYS A 436 6.80 39.05 -6.34
CA LYS A 436 7.71 38.62 -5.26
C LYS A 436 7.20 37.30 -4.66
N GLY A 437 8.09 36.33 -4.45
CA GLY A 437 7.79 35.11 -3.67
C GLY A 437 7.40 35.45 -2.23
N TYR A 438 6.75 34.52 -1.55
CA TYR A 438 6.38 34.69 -0.14
C TYR A 438 7.57 34.41 0.78
N THR A 439 7.51 34.95 1.99
CA THR A 439 8.43 34.64 3.09
C THR A 439 7.67 33.81 4.12
N LEU A 440 8.01 32.54 4.21
CA LEU A 440 7.39 31.58 5.12
C LEU A 440 8.36 31.19 6.22
N ALA A 441 7.83 30.69 7.33
CA ALA A 441 8.63 30.07 8.38
C ALA A 441 8.08 28.69 8.75
N VAL A 442 8.93 27.83 9.30
CA VAL A 442 8.57 26.53 9.86
C VAL A 442 9.18 26.37 11.25
N MET A 443 8.40 25.82 12.17
CA MET A 443 8.86 25.54 13.53
C MET A 443 8.21 24.26 14.08
N HIS A 444 8.79 23.74 15.15
CA HIS A 444 8.19 22.66 15.93
C HIS A 444 7.62 23.17 17.25
N ILE A 445 6.46 22.64 17.64
CA ILE A 445 5.88 22.86 18.96
C ILE A 445 5.46 21.51 19.57
N GLY A 446 5.67 21.35 20.87
CA GLY A 446 5.32 20.16 21.62
C GLY A 446 6.52 19.21 21.84
N ALA A 447 6.21 17.95 22.15
CA ALA A 447 7.22 16.92 22.36
C ALA A 447 7.79 16.38 21.02
N PRO A 448 9.06 15.94 20.98
CA PRO A 448 9.63 15.34 19.78
C PRO A 448 8.82 14.13 19.28
N CYS A 449 8.60 14.05 17.96
CA CYS A 449 7.87 12.99 17.29
C CYS A 449 8.61 12.52 16.02
N CYS A 450 8.52 11.23 15.68
CA CYS A 450 9.05 10.75 14.41
C CYS A 450 8.30 11.38 13.23
N GLY A 451 9.03 11.74 12.17
CA GLY A 451 8.48 12.38 10.98
C GLY A 451 8.48 13.92 11.00
N MET A 452 8.81 14.57 12.12
CA MET A 452 8.98 16.03 12.18
C MET A 452 10.00 16.53 11.15
N ASN A 453 11.18 15.90 11.10
CA ASN A 453 12.24 16.24 10.15
C ASN A 453 11.80 16.01 8.69
N ALA A 454 11.13 14.88 8.41
CA ALA A 454 10.60 14.57 7.09
C ALA A 454 9.59 15.63 6.60
N ALA A 455 8.73 16.10 7.50
CA ALA A 455 7.75 17.15 7.21
C ALA A 455 8.42 18.50 6.93
N VAL A 456 9.41 18.91 7.74
CA VAL A 456 10.20 20.14 7.50
C VAL A 456 10.87 20.08 6.14
N ARG A 457 11.56 18.98 5.83
CA ARG A 457 12.22 18.80 4.54
C ARG A 457 11.25 18.97 3.37
N SER A 458 10.09 18.31 3.46
CA SER A 458 9.06 18.42 2.44
C SER A 458 8.62 19.87 2.27
N PHE A 459 8.28 20.56 3.36
CA PHE A 459 7.83 21.95 3.33
C PHE A 459 8.89 22.90 2.75
N VAL A 460 10.13 22.82 3.23
CA VAL A 460 11.25 23.65 2.76
C VAL A 460 11.46 23.47 1.25
N ARG A 461 11.59 22.22 0.77
CA ARG A 461 11.80 21.96 -0.67
C ARG A 461 10.61 22.40 -1.52
N ASN A 462 9.37 22.27 -1.05
CA ASN A 462 8.18 22.75 -1.75
C ASN A 462 8.18 24.28 -1.93
N CYS A 463 8.43 25.02 -0.85
CA CYS A 463 8.43 26.48 -0.89
C CYS A 463 9.59 27.01 -1.75
N LEU A 464 10.80 26.46 -1.60
CA LEU A 464 11.94 26.82 -2.43
C LEU A 464 11.70 26.48 -3.91
N PHE A 465 11.00 25.39 -4.22
CA PHE A 465 10.62 25.04 -5.58
C PHE A 465 9.71 26.09 -6.22
N ARG A 466 8.82 26.72 -5.45
CA ARG A 466 7.95 27.82 -5.89
C ARG A 466 8.67 29.19 -5.94
N GLY A 467 9.92 29.26 -5.47
CA GLY A 467 10.71 30.49 -5.41
C GLY A 467 10.40 31.36 -4.19
N ASP A 468 9.86 30.77 -3.14
CA ASP A 468 9.66 31.42 -1.85
C ASP A 468 10.92 31.40 -0.99
N THR A 469 10.97 32.26 0.03
CA THR A 469 11.97 32.22 1.09
C THR A 469 11.41 31.46 2.29
N VAL A 470 12.21 30.60 2.92
CA VAL A 470 11.79 29.81 4.08
C VAL A 470 12.75 30.02 5.24
N TYR A 471 12.22 30.33 6.41
CA TYR A 471 12.96 30.37 7.66
C TYR A 471 12.66 29.15 8.54
N GLY A 472 13.69 28.54 9.11
CA GLY A 472 13.59 27.52 10.15
C GLY A 472 13.76 28.21 11.50
N ILE A 473 12.74 28.14 12.34
CA ILE A 473 12.76 28.67 13.70
C ILE A 473 13.19 27.55 14.62
N HIS A 474 14.29 27.76 15.33
CA HIS A 474 14.79 26.78 16.28
C HIS A 474 14.07 26.88 17.63
N ASP A 475 13.92 25.78 18.34
CA ASP A 475 13.37 25.68 19.71
C ASP A 475 11.96 26.28 19.90
N GLY A 476 11.15 26.29 18.84
CA GLY A 476 9.75 26.72 18.88
C GLY A 476 9.58 28.20 19.24
N VAL A 477 8.66 28.51 20.14
CA VAL A 477 8.34 29.89 20.53
C VAL A 477 9.52 30.58 21.23
N GLU A 478 10.25 29.86 22.08
CA GLU A 478 11.39 30.43 22.82
C GLU A 478 12.48 30.92 21.85
N GLY A 479 12.90 30.05 20.92
CA GLY A 479 13.90 30.45 19.94
C GLY A 479 13.38 31.48 18.94
N LEU A 480 12.08 31.53 18.63
CA LEU A 480 11.50 32.64 17.87
C LEU A 480 11.73 33.98 18.57
N VAL A 481 11.39 34.05 19.86
CA VAL A 481 11.52 35.26 20.68
C VAL A 481 12.98 35.69 20.79
N GLU A 482 13.90 34.74 20.97
CA GLU A 482 15.35 34.96 21.01
C GLU A 482 15.96 35.30 19.63
N GLY A 483 15.19 35.15 18.54
CA GLY A 483 15.66 35.41 17.18
C GLY A 483 16.54 34.29 16.60
N ASN A 484 16.46 33.07 17.15
CA ASN A 484 17.14 31.88 16.67
C ASN A 484 16.46 31.34 15.39
N ILE A 485 16.68 32.07 14.29
CA ILE A 485 16.03 31.86 13.01
C ILE A 485 17.10 31.65 11.93
N GLN A 486 16.96 30.56 11.16
CA GLN A 486 17.86 30.18 10.08
C GLN A 486 17.17 30.35 8.72
N ASP A 487 17.84 30.97 7.75
CA ASP A 487 17.43 30.97 6.34
C ASP A 487 17.67 29.58 5.72
N MET A 488 16.60 28.85 5.43
CA MET A 488 16.67 27.43 5.03
C MET A 488 16.99 27.28 3.55
N LYS A 489 18.04 26.53 3.24
CA LYS A 489 18.43 26.17 1.88
C LYS A 489 18.02 24.74 1.53
N TRP A 490 18.04 24.46 0.23
CA TRP A 490 17.71 23.13 -0.31
C TRP A 490 18.58 22.02 0.29
N SER A 491 19.86 22.32 0.51
CA SER A 491 20.88 21.43 1.08
C SER A 491 20.68 21.17 2.57
N ASP A 492 20.12 22.11 3.32
CA ASP A 492 20.06 22.07 4.79
C ASP A 492 19.16 20.94 5.29
N VAL A 493 18.18 20.55 4.47
CA VAL A 493 17.20 19.51 4.79
C VAL A 493 17.48 18.16 4.09
N THR A 494 18.67 17.99 3.50
CA THR A 494 19.07 16.74 2.85
C THR A 494 19.29 15.64 3.89
N GLY A 495 18.72 14.45 3.66
CA GLY A 495 18.90 13.30 4.56
C GLY A 495 18.03 13.34 5.82
N TRP A 496 17.04 14.24 5.90
CA TRP A 496 16.16 14.42 7.06
C TRP A 496 15.01 13.40 7.11
N VAL A 497 14.62 12.73 6.00
CA VAL A 497 13.43 11.84 5.98
C VAL A 497 13.57 10.67 6.96
N GLY A 498 14.72 10.02 7.00
CA GLY A 498 14.97 8.85 7.86
C GLY A 498 15.35 9.20 9.31
N GLN A 499 15.44 10.49 9.66
CA GLN A 499 15.95 10.91 10.96
C GLN A 499 14.83 11.14 11.98
N GLY A 500 14.91 10.47 13.11
CA GLY A 500 14.02 10.70 14.25
C GLY A 500 14.29 12.04 14.95
N GLY A 501 13.40 12.42 15.87
CA GLY A 501 13.52 13.65 16.66
C GLY A 501 13.12 14.91 15.88
N ALA A 502 13.69 16.05 16.27
CA ALA A 502 13.36 17.38 15.76
C ALA A 502 14.65 18.21 15.62
N PHE A 503 15.17 18.33 14.40
CA PHE A 503 16.44 19.02 14.14
C PHE A 503 16.36 20.53 14.30
N LEU A 504 15.18 21.13 14.15
CA LEU A 504 14.94 22.51 14.56
C LEU A 504 14.76 22.65 16.08
N GLY A 505 14.85 21.57 16.87
CA GLY A 505 14.45 21.59 18.28
C GLY A 505 12.94 21.76 18.44
N THR A 506 12.40 21.42 19.62
CA THR A 506 10.98 21.56 19.91
C THR A 506 10.75 21.76 21.40
N LYS A 507 9.79 22.62 21.75
CA LYS A 507 9.41 22.97 23.12
C LYS A 507 7.89 23.00 23.24
N ARG A 508 7.37 22.81 24.46
CA ARG A 508 5.92 22.89 24.76
C ARG A 508 5.46 24.32 25.08
N THR A 509 6.36 25.29 25.00
CA THR A 509 6.12 26.66 25.43
C THR A 509 5.14 27.34 24.49
N LEU A 510 4.05 27.86 25.06
CA LEU A 510 2.98 28.54 24.33
C LEU A 510 3.32 30.01 24.10
N PRO A 511 2.79 30.63 23.02
CA PRO A 511 3.10 32.02 22.68
C PRO A 511 2.42 33.06 23.58
N ASP A 512 1.45 32.68 24.42
CA ASP A 512 0.59 33.62 25.17
C ASP A 512 1.37 34.68 25.97
N GLN A 513 2.46 34.27 26.62
CA GLN A 513 3.29 35.16 27.44
C GLN A 513 4.30 35.98 26.61
N TYR A 514 4.41 35.69 25.31
CA TYR A 514 5.43 36.23 24.42
C TYR A 514 4.85 36.88 23.14
N MET A 515 3.54 37.13 23.11
CA MET A 515 2.84 37.57 21.89
C MET A 515 3.43 38.86 21.29
N GLU A 516 3.84 39.82 22.13
CA GLU A 516 4.44 41.07 21.64
C GLU A 516 5.79 40.81 20.95
N GLN A 517 6.66 40.01 21.57
CA GLN A 517 7.96 39.66 21.02
C GLN A 517 7.83 38.79 19.77
N VAL A 518 6.88 37.86 19.73
CA VAL A 518 6.56 37.04 18.55
C VAL A 518 6.15 37.95 17.39
N VAL A 519 5.26 38.90 17.62
CA VAL A 519 4.82 39.87 16.58
C VAL A 519 6.00 40.71 16.07
N GLU A 520 6.89 41.14 16.96
CA GLU A 520 8.09 41.88 16.60
C GLU A 520 9.00 41.07 15.67
N GLN A 521 9.27 39.81 16.01
CA GLN A 521 10.12 38.93 15.22
C GLN A 521 9.51 38.59 13.86
N LEU A 522 8.21 38.27 13.81
CA LEU A 522 7.52 38.03 12.54
C LEU A 522 7.58 39.26 11.61
N LYS A 523 7.44 40.47 12.16
CA LYS A 523 7.60 41.72 11.39
C LYS A 523 9.03 41.94 10.92
N LYS A 524 10.02 41.70 11.79
CA LYS A 524 11.45 41.88 11.51
C LYS A 524 11.92 40.99 10.35
N TYR A 525 11.48 39.74 10.31
CA TYR A 525 11.84 38.79 9.25
C TYR A 525 10.82 38.77 8.09
N HIS A 526 9.83 39.65 8.12
CA HIS A 526 8.75 39.73 7.13
C HIS A 526 8.02 38.40 6.87
N ILE A 527 7.83 37.60 7.92
CA ILE A 527 7.17 36.29 7.82
C ILE A 527 5.67 36.49 7.56
N GLN A 528 5.20 35.97 6.45
CA GLN A 528 3.81 36.11 5.97
C GLN A 528 2.96 34.88 6.28
N ALA A 529 3.59 33.71 6.45
CA ALA A 529 2.93 32.46 6.81
C ALA A 529 3.85 31.60 7.66
N LEU A 530 3.27 30.86 8.60
CA LEU A 530 3.99 30.01 9.54
C LEU A 530 3.42 28.59 9.50
N LEU A 531 4.27 27.61 9.22
CA LEU A 531 3.96 26.20 9.41
C LEU A 531 4.40 25.76 10.81
N VAL A 532 3.46 25.28 11.61
CA VAL A 532 3.75 24.65 12.89
C VAL A 532 3.59 23.15 12.74
N ILE A 533 4.63 22.40 13.08
CA ILE A 533 4.60 20.93 13.09
C ILE A 533 4.67 20.51 14.55
N GLY A 534 3.56 20.06 15.11
CA GLY A 534 3.47 19.86 16.54
C GLY A 534 2.28 19.05 17.02
N GLY A 535 2.18 18.96 18.34
CA GLY A 535 1.13 18.28 19.07
C GLY A 535 -0.11 19.16 19.30
N PHE A 536 -0.65 19.07 20.50
CA PHE A 536 -1.83 19.84 20.91
C PHE A 536 -1.46 21.25 21.38
N GLU A 537 -0.25 21.40 21.91
CA GLU A 537 0.40 22.68 22.25
C GLU A 537 0.52 23.59 21.02
#